data_AF-A0A7C4CMH9-F1
#
_entry.id   AF-A0A7C4CMH9-F1
#
_cell.length_a   1.000
_cell.length_b   1.000
_cell.length_c   1.000
_cell.angle_alpha   90.00
_cell.angle_beta   90.00
_cell.angle_gamma   90.00
#
_symmetry.space_group_name_H-M   'P 1'
#
loop_
_entity.id
_entity.type
_entity.pdbx_description
1 polymer ?
#
loop_
_entity_poly.entity_id
_entity_poly.type
_entity_poly.pdbx_seq_one_letter_code
_entity_poly.pdbx_strand_id
1 'polypeptide(L)'
;MNPRRPTPEDLKSMKIDYFSVRDDFIAWLRSRGLNWSNYVEKELQYLDRFAKPICSIMDLVKMFDGLSESQKRHLKNGLRLLFNFYESQGLVDKELLNQLRKNLPKTNIGIDLKVPSEEEIIHSLRFLMGKRLFPLYNLLLDSGLRVNEGLRLYNGLIDGSIRPEKRNGFHIATLGFFRNTKLAYYGFITDYTLKLIENTGEKMSYEKIIGVIRHLYGEKAVSWKYLRKFSYDKMIELEIPESIADFIQGRTPRKIGAKHYMNLLKQTLLYYPRYADYLKTLREKCYPA
;
A
#
# COMPACT_ATOMS: atom_id res chain seq x y z
N MET A 1 4.68 -35.70 41.17
CA MET A 1 3.25 -35.35 41.01
C MET A 1 3.08 -34.81 39.58
N ASN A 2 2.23 -35.45 38.77
CA ASN A 2 1.91 -34.92 37.44
C ASN A 2 1.06 -33.64 37.58
N PRO A 3 1.33 -32.57 36.81
CA PRO A 3 0.47 -31.40 36.81
C PRO A 3 -0.93 -31.79 36.31
N ARG A 4 -1.95 -31.43 37.09
CA ARG A 4 -3.37 -31.70 36.81
C ARG A 4 -3.77 -31.09 35.46
N ARG A 5 -4.55 -31.81 34.65
CA ARG A 5 -5.17 -31.25 33.44
C ARG A 5 -6.17 -30.16 33.82
N PRO A 6 -6.18 -28.99 33.14
CA PRO A 6 -7.12 -27.91 33.43
C PRO A 6 -8.58 -28.38 33.25
N THR A 7 -9.45 -27.97 34.16
CA THR A 7 -10.90 -28.18 34.12
C THR A 7 -11.58 -27.12 33.22
N PRO A 8 -12.83 -27.34 32.77
CA PRO A 8 -13.62 -26.32 32.06
C PRO A 8 -13.84 -25.02 32.85
N GLU A 9 -13.63 -25.03 34.17
CA GLU A 9 -13.66 -23.84 35.03
C GLU A 9 -12.30 -23.10 35.10
N ASP A 10 -11.19 -23.78 34.84
CA ASP A 10 -9.88 -23.13 34.64
C ASP A 10 -9.84 -22.36 33.31
N LEU A 11 -10.72 -22.71 32.36
CA LEU A 11 -10.95 -21.99 31.09
C LEU A 11 -11.89 -20.77 31.23
N LYS A 12 -12.34 -20.42 32.44
CA LYS A 12 -13.26 -19.30 32.71
C LYS A 12 -12.61 -17.94 33.04
N SER A 13 -11.32 -17.73 32.78
CA SER A 13 -10.79 -16.36 32.71
C SER A 13 -10.33 -16.01 31.30
N MET A 14 -11.26 -16.04 30.35
CA MET A 14 -11.10 -15.31 29.08
C MET A 14 -11.09 -13.82 29.39
N LYS A 15 -9.98 -13.28 29.89
CA LYS A 15 -9.82 -11.85 30.06
C LYS A 15 -8.71 -11.38 29.12
N ILE A 16 -9.12 -10.84 27.98
CA ILE A 16 -8.21 -10.08 27.13
C ILE A 16 -8.38 -8.62 27.50
N ASP A 17 -7.33 -8.04 28.08
CA ASP A 17 -7.32 -6.67 28.54
C ASP A 17 -6.08 -5.97 27.99
N TYR A 18 -6.31 -5.12 26.99
CA TYR A 18 -5.25 -4.36 26.32
C TYR A 18 -4.44 -3.52 27.30
N PHE A 19 -5.10 -2.83 28.23
CA PHE A 19 -4.41 -1.92 29.15
C PHE A 19 -3.51 -2.67 30.13
N SER A 20 -3.90 -3.89 30.51
CA SER A 20 -3.09 -4.73 31.40
C SER A 20 -1.78 -5.23 30.79
N VAL A 21 -1.70 -5.31 29.46
CA VAL A 21 -0.53 -5.85 28.73
C VAL A 21 0.12 -4.81 27.80
N ARG A 22 -0.26 -3.54 27.92
CA ARG A 22 0.03 -2.52 26.91
C ARG A 22 1.53 -2.35 26.66
N ASP A 23 2.34 -2.33 27.72
CA ASP A 23 3.79 -2.10 27.62
C ASP A 23 4.50 -3.29 26.97
N ASP A 24 4.19 -4.51 27.40
CA ASP A 24 4.71 -5.75 26.79
C ASP A 24 4.26 -5.90 25.33
N PHE A 25 3.01 -5.52 25.04
CA PHE A 25 2.47 -5.52 23.69
C PHE A 25 3.21 -4.53 22.78
N ILE A 26 3.52 -3.32 23.28
CA ILE A 26 4.33 -2.32 22.56
C ILE A 26 5.75 -2.85 22.32
N ALA A 27 6.39 -3.44 23.33
CA ALA A 27 7.71 -4.05 23.20
C ALA A 27 7.70 -5.17 22.14
N TRP A 28 6.66 -6.02 22.17
CA TRP A 28 6.46 -7.07 21.19
C TRP A 28 6.28 -6.51 19.77
N LEU A 29 5.48 -5.46 19.58
CA LEU A 29 5.30 -4.83 18.27
C LEU A 29 6.61 -4.25 17.72
N ARG A 30 7.44 -3.63 18.57
CA ARG A 30 8.77 -3.10 18.18
C ARG A 30 9.70 -4.19 17.68
N SER A 31 9.65 -5.37 18.29
CA SER A 31 10.48 -6.52 17.89
C SER A 31 10.15 -7.07 16.48
N ARG A 32 8.97 -6.75 15.93
CA ARG A 32 8.45 -7.33 14.68
C ARG A 32 8.82 -6.56 13.41
N GLY A 33 9.58 -5.45 13.51
CA GLY A 33 9.96 -4.64 12.36
C GLY A 33 8.76 -4.06 11.59
N LEU A 34 7.64 -3.84 12.27
CA LEU A 34 6.44 -3.24 11.68
C LEU A 34 6.64 -1.74 11.43
N ASN A 35 5.95 -1.17 10.43
CA ASN A 35 6.00 0.26 10.18
C ASN A 35 5.32 1.04 11.33
N TRP A 36 6.12 1.72 12.14
CA TRP A 36 5.63 2.34 13.36
C TRP A 36 4.67 3.51 13.08
N SER A 37 5.18 4.54 12.42
CA SER A 37 4.49 5.82 12.22
C SER A 37 3.25 5.72 11.32
N ASN A 38 3.26 4.85 10.30
CA ASN A 38 2.16 4.79 9.34
C ASN A 38 1.12 3.69 9.64
N TYR A 39 1.44 2.76 10.55
CA TYR A 39 0.57 1.61 10.82
C TYR A 39 0.37 1.39 12.31
N VAL A 40 1.43 1.04 13.05
CA VAL A 40 1.31 0.63 14.46
C VAL A 40 0.73 1.72 15.34
N GLU A 41 1.24 2.96 15.21
CA GLU A 41 0.81 4.08 16.04
C GLU A 41 -0.70 4.34 15.90
N LYS A 42 -1.21 4.26 14.68
CA LYS A 42 -2.64 4.42 14.42
C LYS A 42 -3.44 3.30 15.07
N GLU A 43 -3.03 2.05 14.95
CA GLU A 43 -3.78 0.96 15.59
C GLU A 43 -3.74 1.05 17.13
N LEU A 44 -2.62 1.49 17.71
CA LEU A 44 -2.50 1.76 19.15
C LEU A 44 -3.42 2.90 19.60
N GLN A 45 -3.48 4.02 18.87
CA GLN A 45 -4.39 5.13 19.20
C GLN A 45 -5.86 4.68 19.25
N TYR A 46 -6.26 3.76 18.36
CA TYR A 46 -7.62 3.23 18.35
C TYR A 46 -7.86 2.20 19.47
N LEU A 47 -6.86 1.40 19.83
CA LEU A 47 -6.92 0.56 21.03
C LEU A 47 -7.01 1.41 22.29
N ASP A 48 -6.16 2.42 22.45
CA ASP A 48 -6.17 3.36 23.58
C ASP A 48 -7.54 4.04 23.74
N ARG A 49 -8.20 4.36 22.62
CA ARG A 49 -9.50 5.06 22.63
C ARG A 49 -10.71 4.16 22.85
N PHE A 50 -10.69 2.94 22.32
CA PHE A 50 -11.90 2.12 22.21
C PHE A 50 -11.78 0.72 22.85
N ALA A 51 -10.58 0.23 23.13
CA ALA A 51 -10.41 -1.07 23.74
C ALA A 51 -11.04 -1.10 25.14
N LYS A 52 -11.69 -2.20 25.45
CA LYS A 52 -12.23 -2.54 26.76
C LYS A 52 -11.88 -3.99 27.06
N PRO A 53 -11.86 -4.42 28.33
CA PRO A 53 -11.70 -5.82 28.66
C PRO A 53 -12.72 -6.68 27.92
N ILE A 54 -12.25 -7.74 27.28
CA ILE A 54 -13.08 -8.70 26.55
C ILE A 54 -13.21 -9.93 27.43
N CYS A 55 -14.38 -10.09 28.05
CA CYS A 55 -14.75 -11.24 28.88
C CYS A 55 -15.65 -12.23 28.13
N SER A 56 -16.28 -11.78 27.05
CA SER A 56 -17.17 -12.54 26.19
C SER A 56 -17.08 -12.07 24.73
N ILE A 57 -17.63 -12.88 23.81
CA ILE A 57 -17.78 -12.49 22.40
C ILE A 57 -18.62 -11.21 22.27
N MET A 58 -19.62 -11.01 23.13
CA MET A 58 -20.50 -9.85 23.05
C MET A 58 -19.80 -8.55 23.48
N ASP A 59 -18.82 -8.62 24.39
CA ASP A 59 -17.99 -7.46 24.76
C ASP A 59 -17.19 -6.96 23.55
N LEU A 60 -16.66 -7.90 22.75
CA LEU A 60 -16.00 -7.59 21.49
C LEU A 60 -16.97 -6.93 20.50
N VAL A 61 -18.16 -7.49 20.31
CA VAL A 61 -19.16 -6.96 19.35
C VAL A 61 -19.60 -5.55 19.74
N LYS A 62 -19.93 -5.33 21.02
CA LYS A 62 -20.34 -4.02 21.55
C LYS A 62 -19.25 -2.96 21.41
N MET A 63 -17.98 -3.34 21.37
CA MET A 63 -16.87 -2.41 21.17
C MET A 63 -16.93 -1.68 19.82
N PHE A 64 -17.62 -2.25 18.82
CA PHE A 64 -17.78 -1.66 17.50
C PHE A 64 -19.08 -0.89 17.32
N ASP A 65 -19.96 -0.88 18.32
CA ASP A 65 -21.24 -0.20 18.26
C ASP A 65 -21.04 1.33 18.18
N GLY A 66 -21.86 1.99 17.35
CA GLY A 66 -21.76 3.43 17.09
C GLY A 66 -20.49 3.90 16.36
N LEU A 67 -19.54 3.02 16.02
CA LEU A 67 -18.33 3.41 15.30
C LEU A 67 -18.58 3.57 13.79
N SER A 68 -17.94 4.56 13.17
CA SER A 68 -17.86 4.67 11.70
C SER A 68 -17.04 3.52 11.10
N GLU A 69 -17.24 3.21 9.81
CA GLU A 69 -16.50 2.15 9.11
C GLU A 69 -14.97 2.33 9.16
N SER A 70 -14.50 3.58 9.12
CA SER A 70 -13.08 3.89 9.28
C SER A 70 -12.57 3.53 10.68
N GLN A 71 -13.34 3.86 11.73
CA GLN A 71 -12.99 3.54 13.11
C GLN A 71 -13.04 2.03 13.36
N LYS A 72 -14.08 1.35 12.89
CA LYS A 72 -14.20 -0.11 12.96
C LYS A 72 -12.98 -0.80 12.33
N ARG A 73 -12.52 -0.33 11.16
CA ARG A 73 -11.35 -0.89 10.47
C ARG A 73 -10.08 -0.81 11.33
N HIS A 74 -9.79 0.34 11.91
CA HIS A 74 -8.59 0.53 12.72
C HIS A 74 -8.66 -0.25 14.03
N LEU A 75 -9.76 -0.13 14.78
CA LEU A 75 -9.94 -0.91 16.00
C LEU A 75 -9.83 -2.42 15.74
N LYS A 76 -10.46 -2.92 14.66
CA LYS A 76 -10.35 -4.33 14.24
C LYS A 76 -8.89 -4.73 13.98
N ASN A 77 -8.12 -3.92 13.28
CA ASN A 77 -6.72 -4.22 13.00
C ASN A 77 -5.88 -4.25 14.27
N GLY A 78 -6.07 -3.28 15.17
CA GLY A 78 -5.44 -3.26 16.49
C GLY A 78 -5.77 -4.50 17.30
N LEU A 79 -7.05 -4.88 17.38
CA LEU A 79 -7.49 -6.08 18.09
C LEU A 79 -6.91 -7.36 17.49
N ARG A 80 -6.73 -7.44 16.16
CA ARG A 80 -6.04 -8.57 15.53
C ARG A 80 -4.57 -8.67 15.96
N LEU A 81 -3.87 -7.54 16.04
CA LEU A 81 -2.50 -7.51 16.54
C LEU A 81 -2.44 -7.95 18.00
N LEU A 82 -3.39 -7.48 18.83
CA LEU A 82 -3.51 -7.88 20.23
C LEU A 82 -3.76 -9.38 20.37
N PHE A 83 -4.69 -9.95 19.60
CA PHE A 83 -4.95 -11.39 19.61
C PHE A 83 -3.72 -12.20 19.18
N ASN A 84 -2.95 -11.72 18.21
CA ASN A 84 -1.69 -12.36 17.82
C ASN A 84 -0.63 -12.29 18.93
N PHE A 85 -0.59 -11.18 19.68
CA PHE A 85 0.27 -11.06 20.86
C PHE A 85 -0.12 -12.10 21.91
N TYR A 86 -1.39 -12.14 22.34
CA TYR A 86 -1.88 -13.13 23.31
C TYR A 86 -1.63 -14.57 22.87
N GLU A 87 -1.84 -14.89 21.57
CA GLU A 87 -1.50 -16.20 21.01
C GLU A 87 0.00 -16.50 21.13
N SER A 88 0.85 -15.53 20.78
CA SER A 88 2.31 -15.71 20.80
C SER A 88 2.89 -15.87 22.21
N GLN A 89 2.22 -15.29 23.22
CA GLN A 89 2.61 -15.42 24.61
C GLN A 89 2.00 -16.67 25.28
N GLY A 90 1.11 -17.40 24.59
CA GLY A 90 0.38 -18.53 25.17
C GLY A 90 -0.57 -18.13 26.31
N LEU A 91 -0.96 -16.86 26.38
CA LEU A 91 -1.78 -16.31 27.47
C LEU A 91 -3.26 -16.70 27.35
N VAL A 92 -3.71 -17.01 26.13
CA VAL A 92 -5.10 -17.41 25.85
C VAL A 92 -5.10 -18.55 24.84
N ASP A 93 -6.04 -19.46 25.02
CA ASP A 93 -6.29 -20.58 24.12
C ASP A 93 -6.52 -20.15 22.67
N LYS A 94 -5.95 -20.91 21.73
CA LYS A 94 -5.93 -20.56 20.32
C LYS A 94 -7.31 -20.68 19.68
N GLU A 95 -8.09 -21.70 20.03
CA GLU A 95 -9.44 -21.90 19.54
C GLU A 95 -10.33 -20.72 19.94
N LEU A 96 -10.18 -20.23 21.17
CA LEU A 96 -10.89 -19.05 21.66
C LEU A 96 -10.52 -17.77 20.90
N LEU A 97 -9.24 -17.52 20.67
CA LEU A 97 -8.78 -16.39 19.86
C LEU A 97 -9.30 -16.47 18.42
N ASN A 98 -9.41 -17.67 17.86
CA ASN A 98 -10.00 -17.88 16.53
C ASN A 98 -11.50 -17.57 16.50
N GLN A 99 -12.25 -17.88 17.56
CA GLN A 99 -13.65 -17.46 17.68
C GLN A 99 -13.78 -15.94 17.73
N LEU A 100 -12.94 -15.24 18.51
CA LEU A 100 -12.94 -13.77 18.54
C LEU A 100 -12.63 -13.17 17.17
N ARG A 101 -11.63 -13.70 16.45
CA ARG A 101 -11.28 -13.25 15.10
C ARG A 101 -12.45 -13.39 14.11
N LYS A 102 -13.25 -14.45 14.22
CA LYS A 102 -14.43 -14.69 13.37
C LYS A 102 -15.55 -13.66 13.61
N ASN A 103 -15.64 -13.11 14.82
CA ASN A 103 -16.67 -12.15 15.22
C ASN A 103 -16.27 -10.68 15.02
N LEU A 104 -15.04 -10.42 14.54
CA LEU A 104 -14.65 -9.07 14.12
C LEU A 104 -15.49 -8.60 12.91
N PRO A 105 -15.86 -7.31 12.83
CA PRO A 105 -16.71 -6.81 11.76
C PRO A 105 -16.09 -7.08 10.39
N LYS A 106 -16.92 -7.50 9.44
CA LYS A 106 -16.50 -7.61 8.04
C LYS A 106 -16.32 -6.22 7.46
N THR A 107 -15.28 -6.05 6.65
CA THR A 107 -15.08 -4.80 5.94
C THR A 107 -15.88 -4.88 4.66
N ASN A 108 -16.95 -4.10 4.54
CA ASN A 108 -17.64 -3.94 3.27
C ASN A 108 -16.76 -3.07 2.37
N ILE A 109 -16.01 -3.71 1.48
CA ILE A 109 -15.27 -3.01 0.44
C ILE A 109 -16.28 -2.74 -0.67
N GLY A 110 -16.90 -1.56 -0.66
CA GLY A 110 -17.68 -1.11 -1.82
C GLY A 110 -16.79 -1.14 -3.07
N ILE A 111 -17.33 -1.64 -4.18
CA ILE A 111 -16.61 -1.64 -5.45
C ILE A 111 -16.60 -0.20 -5.96
N ASP A 112 -15.47 0.48 -5.79
CA ASP A 112 -15.24 1.79 -6.39
C ASP A 112 -14.84 1.60 -7.86
N LEU A 113 -15.80 1.82 -8.76
CA LEU A 113 -15.65 1.68 -10.21
C LEU A 113 -15.11 2.94 -10.90
N LYS A 114 -14.91 4.06 -10.18
CA LYS A 114 -14.46 5.31 -10.82
C LYS A 114 -13.08 5.12 -11.48
N VAL A 115 -13.01 5.41 -12.77
CA VAL A 115 -11.77 5.59 -13.55
C VAL A 115 -11.78 7.02 -14.11
N PRO A 116 -10.71 7.81 -13.91
CA PRO A 116 -10.62 9.17 -14.47
C PRO A 116 -10.63 9.18 -15.99
N SER A 117 -11.15 10.25 -16.60
CA SER A 117 -11.00 10.50 -18.03
C SER A 117 -9.60 11.01 -18.38
N GLU A 118 -9.25 10.97 -19.67
CA GLU A 118 -8.00 11.54 -20.15
C GLU A 118 -7.91 13.05 -19.89
N GLU A 119 -9.02 13.78 -20.05
CA GLU A 119 -9.12 15.22 -19.79
C GLU A 119 -8.85 15.56 -18.32
N GLU A 120 -9.35 14.75 -17.38
CA GLU A 120 -9.04 14.91 -15.95
C GLU A 120 -7.52 14.75 -15.68
N ILE A 121 -6.85 13.84 -16.40
CA ILE A 121 -5.40 13.66 -16.30
C ILE A 121 -4.65 14.84 -16.92
N ILE A 122 -5.05 15.31 -18.10
CA ILE A 122 -4.46 16.49 -18.74
C ILE A 122 -4.60 17.73 -17.84
N HIS A 123 -5.79 17.94 -17.26
CA HIS A 123 -6.02 19.04 -16.32
C HIS A 123 -5.10 18.93 -15.09
N SER A 124 -4.97 17.73 -14.54
CA SER A 124 -4.06 17.46 -13.41
C SER A 124 -2.61 17.75 -13.76
N LEU A 125 -2.14 17.33 -14.94
CA LEU A 125 -0.78 17.57 -15.42
C LEU A 125 -0.52 19.08 -15.62
N ARG A 126 -1.43 19.80 -16.26
CA ARG A 126 -1.34 21.27 -16.42
C ARG A 126 -1.31 21.98 -15.07
N PHE A 127 -2.19 21.60 -14.15
CA PHE A 127 -2.25 22.21 -12.83
C PHE A 127 -0.97 21.95 -12.01
N LEU A 128 -0.40 20.75 -12.12
CA LEU A 128 0.79 20.37 -11.38
C LEU A 128 2.08 20.91 -12.00
N MET A 129 2.08 21.31 -13.27
CA MET A 129 3.26 21.80 -13.97
C MET A 129 3.98 22.91 -13.18
N GLY A 130 5.31 22.78 -13.04
CA GLY A 130 6.13 23.70 -12.24
C GLY A 130 6.01 23.54 -10.71
N LYS A 131 5.08 22.71 -10.21
CA LYS A 131 4.99 22.41 -8.77
C LYS A 131 5.92 21.26 -8.39
N ARG A 132 6.37 21.27 -7.13
CA ARG A 132 7.22 20.23 -6.56
C ARG A 132 6.71 18.80 -6.81
N LEU A 133 5.39 18.57 -6.79
CA LEU A 133 4.80 17.23 -6.96
C LEU A 133 4.79 16.73 -8.42
N PHE A 134 5.05 17.58 -9.41
CA PHE A 134 4.93 17.24 -10.83
C PHE A 134 5.78 16.05 -11.28
N PRO A 135 7.07 15.93 -10.89
CA PRO A 135 7.90 14.80 -11.28
C PRO A 135 7.40 13.49 -10.67
N LEU A 136 6.99 13.50 -9.40
CA LEU A 136 6.43 12.31 -8.72
C LEU A 136 5.11 11.89 -9.37
N TYR A 137 4.25 12.86 -9.74
CA TYR A 137 3.00 12.57 -10.43
C TYR A 137 3.23 11.89 -11.77
N ASN A 138 4.17 12.41 -12.57
CA ASN A 138 4.59 11.78 -13.83
C ASN A 138 5.18 10.38 -13.61
N LEU A 139 5.98 10.18 -12.56
CA LEU A 139 6.51 8.85 -12.22
C LEU A 139 5.42 7.83 -11.88
N LEU A 140 4.40 8.24 -11.13
CA LEU A 140 3.26 7.38 -10.81
C LEU A 140 2.41 7.09 -12.05
N LEU A 141 2.32 8.03 -12.99
CA LEU A 141 1.65 7.84 -14.27
C LEU A 141 2.43 6.85 -15.16
N ASP A 142 3.75 7.00 -15.26
CA ASP A 142 4.62 6.10 -16.05
C ASP A 142 4.58 4.66 -15.55
N SER A 143 4.69 4.48 -14.25
CA SER A 143 4.92 3.18 -13.62
C SER A 143 3.63 2.53 -13.12
N GLY A 144 2.56 3.31 -12.94
CA GLY A 144 1.35 2.87 -12.25
C GLY A 144 1.59 2.40 -10.81
N LEU A 145 2.74 2.68 -10.19
CA LEU A 145 3.10 2.20 -8.85
C LEU A 145 2.18 2.75 -7.75
N ARG A 146 2.16 2.07 -6.60
CA ARG A 146 1.55 2.66 -5.39
C ARG A 146 2.40 3.83 -4.95
N VAL A 147 1.77 4.86 -4.35
CA VAL A 147 2.47 6.09 -3.94
C VAL A 147 3.73 5.83 -3.11
N ASN A 148 3.71 4.86 -2.18
CA ASN A 148 4.88 4.53 -1.36
C ASN A 148 6.03 3.96 -2.19
N GLU A 149 5.74 3.06 -3.13
CA GLU A 149 6.76 2.47 -4.00
C GLU A 149 7.28 3.48 -5.02
N GLY A 150 6.40 4.32 -5.57
CA GLY A 150 6.79 5.42 -6.46
C GLY A 150 7.64 6.47 -5.74
N LEU A 151 7.32 6.80 -4.48
CA LEU A 151 8.13 7.71 -3.67
C LEU A 151 9.50 7.12 -3.34
N ARG A 152 9.55 5.82 -3.03
CA ARG A 152 10.81 5.10 -2.81
C ARG A 152 11.67 5.13 -4.07
N LEU A 153 11.07 4.87 -5.23
CA LEU A 153 11.74 4.98 -6.53
C LEU A 153 12.27 6.40 -6.77
N TYR A 154 11.40 7.41 -6.63
CA TYR A 154 11.74 8.82 -6.81
C TYR A 154 12.96 9.22 -5.97
N ASN A 155 12.93 8.95 -4.66
CA ASN A 155 14.03 9.29 -3.76
C ASN A 155 15.30 8.48 -4.06
N GLY A 156 15.15 7.22 -4.46
CA GLY A 156 16.27 6.35 -4.81
C GLY A 156 16.98 6.73 -6.12
N LEU A 157 16.24 7.32 -7.07
CA LEU A 157 16.82 7.91 -8.27
C LEU A 157 17.65 9.15 -7.92
N ILE A 158 17.16 9.99 -7.00
CA ILE A 158 17.84 11.22 -6.59
C ILE A 158 19.13 10.96 -5.80
N ASP A 159 19.13 10.00 -4.87
CA ASP A 159 20.35 9.67 -4.11
C ASP A 159 21.24 8.62 -4.76
N GLY A 160 20.85 8.11 -5.93
CA GLY A 160 21.61 7.11 -6.68
C GLY A 160 21.60 5.71 -6.07
N SER A 161 20.80 5.46 -5.02
CA SER A 161 20.61 4.11 -4.46
C SER A 161 19.84 3.18 -5.41
N ILE A 162 19.10 3.74 -6.36
CA ILE A 162 18.40 3.02 -7.43
C ILE A 162 18.90 3.53 -8.77
N ARG A 163 19.55 2.65 -9.54
CA ARG A 163 20.02 2.96 -10.90
C ARG A 163 19.10 2.31 -11.92
N PRO A 164 18.44 3.10 -12.78
CA PRO A 164 17.61 2.53 -13.84
C PRO A 164 18.47 2.00 -14.99
N GLU A 165 18.03 0.92 -15.59
CA GLU A 165 18.58 0.41 -16.85
C GLU A 165 17.85 1.07 -18.03
N LYS A 166 18.61 1.65 -18.95
CA LYS A 166 18.06 2.21 -20.19
C LYS A 166 17.60 1.08 -21.11
N ARG A 167 16.40 1.23 -21.64
CA ARG A 167 15.79 0.42 -22.69
C ARG A 167 15.37 1.34 -23.84
N ASN A 168 14.89 0.76 -24.93
CA ASN A 168 14.54 1.55 -26.10
C ASN A 168 13.30 2.41 -25.80
N GLY A 169 13.50 3.71 -25.56
CA GLY A 169 12.44 4.70 -25.29
C GLY A 169 11.98 4.83 -23.82
N PHE A 170 12.53 4.05 -22.89
CA PHE A 170 12.19 4.12 -21.46
C PHE A 170 13.28 3.47 -20.58
N HIS A 171 13.08 3.55 -19.27
CA HIS A 171 14.00 3.12 -18.23
C HIS A 171 13.30 2.16 -17.25
N ILE A 172 14.05 1.22 -16.69
CA ILE A 172 13.54 0.24 -15.74
C ILE A 172 14.41 0.22 -14.49
N ALA A 173 13.78 0.43 -13.34
CA ALA A 173 14.43 0.44 -12.04
C ALA A 173 13.99 -0.75 -11.19
N THR A 174 14.93 -1.48 -10.60
CA THR A 174 14.61 -2.56 -9.65
C THR A 174 14.49 -2.00 -8.24
N LEU A 175 13.30 -2.08 -7.63
CA LEU A 175 12.98 -1.55 -6.30
C LEU A 175 13.26 -2.55 -5.16
N GLY A 176 13.60 -3.80 -5.45
CA GLY A 176 13.84 -4.81 -4.42
C GLY A 176 14.69 -5.98 -4.92
N PHE A 177 15.88 -6.17 -4.35
CA PHE A 177 16.60 -7.43 -4.48
C PHE A 177 16.15 -8.38 -3.36
N PHE A 178 15.99 -9.67 -3.67
CA PHE A 178 15.91 -10.73 -2.66
C PHE A 178 16.86 -11.87 -3.03
N ARG A 179 17.80 -12.18 -2.14
CA ARG A 179 18.40 -13.52 -2.05
C ARG A 179 17.35 -14.47 -1.43
N ASN A 180 17.26 -15.66 -1.99
CA ASN A 180 16.55 -16.86 -1.53
C ASN A 180 15.02 -16.99 -1.59
N THR A 181 14.21 -15.96 -1.84
CA THR A 181 12.82 -16.14 -2.33
C THR A 181 12.30 -14.81 -2.88
N LYS A 182 12.32 -14.69 -4.22
CA LYS A 182 12.26 -13.45 -5.02
C LYS A 182 11.06 -12.53 -4.75
N LEU A 183 11.32 -11.21 -4.72
CA LEU A 183 10.43 -10.15 -5.21
C LEU A 183 11.26 -8.95 -5.71
N ALA A 184 11.63 -8.99 -6.99
CA ALA A 184 11.93 -7.75 -7.69
C ALA A 184 10.61 -7.02 -7.96
N TYR A 185 10.55 -5.75 -7.61
CA TYR A 185 9.52 -4.83 -8.08
C TYR A 185 10.18 -3.95 -9.13
N TYR A 186 9.58 -3.77 -10.30
CA TYR A 186 10.10 -2.87 -11.33
C TYR A 186 9.34 -1.55 -11.33
N GLY A 187 10.07 -0.45 -11.46
CA GLY A 187 9.53 0.85 -11.82
C GLY A 187 9.87 1.16 -13.26
N PHE A 188 8.85 1.44 -14.06
CA PHE A 188 9.00 1.87 -15.45
C PHE A 188 8.94 3.39 -15.52
N ILE A 189 9.86 3.99 -16.26
CA ILE A 189 10.08 5.44 -16.26
C ILE A 189 10.38 5.88 -17.69
N THR A 190 9.65 6.87 -18.19
CA THR A 190 9.96 7.48 -19.50
C THR A 190 11.12 8.45 -19.38
N ASP A 191 11.83 8.71 -20.49
CA ASP A 191 12.96 9.65 -20.54
C ASP A 191 12.54 11.07 -20.08
N TYR A 192 11.30 11.47 -20.42
CA TYR A 192 10.72 12.73 -19.98
C TYR A 192 10.67 12.84 -18.45
N THR A 193 10.12 11.82 -17.79
CA THR A 193 9.99 11.81 -16.33
C THR A 193 11.35 11.72 -15.66
N LEU A 194 12.27 10.91 -16.18
CA LEU A 194 13.61 10.80 -15.60
C LEU A 194 14.31 12.16 -15.58
N LYS A 195 14.26 12.90 -16.69
CA LYS A 195 14.79 14.28 -16.76
C LYS A 195 14.10 15.23 -15.78
N LEU A 196 12.78 15.14 -15.60
CA LEU A 196 12.07 15.95 -14.60
C LEU A 196 12.58 15.69 -13.18
N ILE A 197 12.83 14.42 -12.84
CA ILE A 197 13.33 14.01 -11.52
C ILE A 197 14.74 14.55 -11.32
N GLU A 198 15.63 14.34 -12.31
CA GLU A 198 17.02 14.81 -12.29
C GLU A 198 17.10 16.34 -12.15
N ASN A 199 16.30 17.09 -12.92
CA ASN A 199 16.26 18.55 -12.85
C ASN A 199 15.73 19.08 -11.52
N THR A 200 14.91 18.31 -10.81
CA THR A 200 14.39 18.71 -9.49
C THR A 200 15.45 18.52 -8.41
N GLY A 201 16.20 17.42 -8.43
CA GLY A 201 17.31 17.14 -7.50
C GLY A 201 16.93 16.99 -6.02
N GLU A 202 15.67 17.17 -5.63
CA GLU A 202 15.24 17.18 -4.23
C GLU A 202 14.37 15.98 -3.83
N LYS A 203 14.76 15.30 -2.74
CA LYS A 203 13.94 14.24 -2.13
C LYS A 203 12.59 14.74 -1.64
N MET A 204 11.62 13.83 -1.56
CA MET A 204 10.33 14.12 -0.93
C MET A 204 10.03 13.18 0.24
N SER A 205 9.43 13.74 1.29
CA SER A 205 8.93 12.97 2.43
C SER A 205 7.45 12.64 2.24
N TYR A 206 7.04 11.45 2.66
CA TYR A 206 5.66 10.98 2.57
C TYR A 206 4.66 11.91 3.30
N GLU A 207 5.01 12.38 4.49
CA GLU A 207 4.16 13.25 5.32
C GLU A 207 3.85 14.58 4.63
N LYS A 208 4.88 15.27 4.11
CA LYS A 208 4.71 16.50 3.32
C LYS A 208 3.87 16.27 2.07
N ILE A 209 4.08 15.14 1.38
CA ILE A 209 3.31 14.77 0.20
C ILE A 209 1.82 14.63 0.57
N ILE A 210 1.48 13.83 1.59
CA ILE A 210 0.08 13.64 2.03
C ILE A 210 -0.57 14.97 2.41
N GLY A 211 0.13 15.82 3.15
CA GLY A 211 -0.39 17.11 3.61
C GLY A 211 -0.78 18.01 2.44
N VAL A 212 0.15 18.22 1.50
CA VAL A 212 -0.09 19.01 0.28
C VAL A 212 -1.25 18.42 -0.53
N ILE A 213 -1.29 17.09 -0.64
CA ILE A 213 -2.25 16.40 -1.49
C ILE A 213 -3.66 16.38 -0.95
N ARG A 214 -3.85 16.31 0.37
CA ARG A 214 -5.17 16.36 1.00
C ARG A 214 -5.93 17.65 0.65
N HIS A 215 -5.20 18.72 0.34
CA HIS A 215 -5.75 20.01 -0.10
C HIS A 215 -5.84 20.18 -1.62
N LEU A 216 -5.15 19.35 -2.41
CA LEU A 216 -5.09 19.46 -3.88
C LEU A 216 -6.01 18.47 -4.61
N TYR A 217 -6.18 17.26 -4.06
CA TYR A 217 -6.91 16.19 -4.73
C TYR A 217 -8.40 16.21 -4.42
N GLY A 218 -9.22 16.12 -5.47
CA GLY A 218 -10.68 16.27 -5.41
C GLY A 218 -11.16 17.32 -6.40
N GLU A 219 -10.66 18.55 -6.27
CA GLU A 219 -11.06 19.69 -7.13
C GLU A 219 -10.05 20.03 -8.23
N LYS A 220 -8.74 19.80 -8.02
CA LYS A 220 -7.68 20.36 -8.90
C LYS A 220 -6.78 19.32 -9.55
N ALA A 221 -6.66 18.14 -8.95
CA ALA A 221 -5.91 17.03 -9.54
C ALA A 221 -6.46 15.67 -9.11
N VAL A 222 -6.30 14.68 -10.00
CA VAL A 222 -6.66 13.28 -9.78
C VAL A 222 -5.75 12.65 -8.74
N SER A 223 -6.31 11.93 -7.78
CA SER A 223 -5.52 11.27 -6.74
C SER A 223 -4.73 10.07 -7.28
N TRP A 224 -3.60 9.74 -6.64
CA TRP A 224 -2.75 8.58 -7.01
C TRP A 224 -3.51 7.26 -7.12
N LYS A 225 -4.58 7.08 -6.33
CA LYS A 225 -5.39 5.86 -6.35
C LYS A 225 -6.05 5.72 -7.71
N TYR A 226 -6.60 6.84 -8.20
CA TYR A 226 -7.29 6.91 -9.47
C TYR A 226 -6.33 7.05 -10.65
N LEU A 227 -5.16 7.69 -10.48
CA LEU A 227 -4.08 7.70 -11.49
C LEU A 227 -3.62 6.27 -11.82
N ARG A 228 -3.52 5.42 -10.80
CA ARG A 228 -3.23 4.00 -10.95
C ARG A 228 -4.37 3.23 -11.64
N LYS A 229 -5.63 3.64 -11.48
CA LYS A 229 -6.74 3.04 -12.24
C LYS A 229 -6.70 3.47 -13.70
N PHE A 230 -6.53 4.77 -13.95
CA PHE A 230 -6.38 5.32 -15.30
C PHE A 230 -5.25 4.64 -16.08
N SER A 231 -4.05 4.54 -15.50
CA SER A 231 -2.93 3.86 -16.16
C SER A 231 -3.23 2.39 -16.47
N TYR A 232 -3.93 1.67 -15.59
CA TYR A 232 -4.34 0.29 -15.86
C TYR A 232 -5.32 0.23 -17.04
N ASP A 233 -6.40 1.00 -16.94
CA ASP A 233 -7.48 1.03 -17.92
C ASP A 233 -6.96 1.40 -19.32
N LYS A 234 -6.12 2.45 -19.38
CA LYS A 234 -5.46 2.87 -20.61
C LYS A 234 -4.51 1.83 -21.19
N MET A 235 -3.81 1.05 -20.36
CA MET A 235 -2.99 -0.07 -20.86
C MET A 235 -3.88 -1.13 -21.53
N ILE A 236 -5.05 -1.43 -20.96
CA ILE A 236 -6.00 -2.39 -21.55
C ILE A 236 -6.54 -1.87 -22.89
N GLU A 237 -6.90 -0.58 -22.98
CA GLU A 237 -7.31 0.05 -24.23
C GLU A 237 -6.24 -0.03 -25.33
N LEU A 238 -4.95 -0.01 -24.95
CA LEU A 238 -3.80 -0.16 -25.86
C LEU A 238 -3.45 -1.63 -26.16
N GLU A 239 -4.36 -2.54 -25.83
CA GLU A 239 -4.24 -4.00 -25.99
C GLU A 239 -3.03 -4.60 -25.25
N ILE A 240 -2.61 -3.98 -24.14
CA ILE A 240 -1.61 -4.56 -23.26
C ILE A 240 -2.33 -5.64 -22.40
N PRO A 241 -1.84 -6.89 -22.38
CA PRO A 241 -2.50 -7.94 -21.61
C PRO A 241 -2.61 -7.58 -20.12
N GLU A 242 -3.72 -7.95 -19.48
CA GLU A 242 -3.97 -7.67 -18.05
C GLU A 242 -2.83 -8.12 -17.14
N SER A 243 -2.29 -9.32 -17.38
CA SER A 243 -1.15 -9.85 -16.61
C SER A 243 0.10 -8.97 -16.69
N ILE A 244 0.30 -8.27 -17.81
CA ILE A 244 1.39 -7.34 -18.05
C ILE A 244 1.10 -5.99 -17.41
N ALA A 245 -0.13 -5.48 -17.52
CA ALA A 245 -0.55 -4.27 -16.81
C ALA A 245 -0.44 -4.44 -15.29
N ASP A 246 -0.87 -5.59 -14.76
CA ASP A 246 -0.70 -5.97 -13.36
C ASP A 246 0.78 -6.03 -12.96
N PHE A 247 1.64 -6.56 -13.83
CA PHE A 247 3.09 -6.62 -13.60
C PHE A 247 3.72 -5.23 -13.54
N ILE A 248 3.42 -4.36 -14.50
CA ILE A 248 3.87 -2.96 -14.53
C ILE A 248 3.49 -2.27 -13.23
N GLN A 249 2.25 -2.46 -12.78
CA GLN A 249 1.76 -1.86 -11.54
C GLN A 249 2.27 -2.54 -10.25
N GLY A 250 3.00 -3.65 -10.32
CA GLY A 250 3.40 -4.41 -9.13
C GLY A 250 2.21 -5.03 -8.37
N ARG A 251 1.21 -5.54 -9.11
CA ARG A 251 0.07 -6.34 -8.59
C ARG A 251 0.34 -7.85 -8.63
N THR A 252 1.44 -8.28 -9.25
CA THR A 252 1.80 -9.69 -9.41
C THR A 252 1.92 -10.44 -8.08
N PRO A 253 1.23 -11.59 -7.91
CA PRO A 253 1.28 -12.40 -6.70
C PRO A 253 2.68 -12.84 -6.28
N ARG A 254 2.93 -12.86 -4.96
CA ARG A 254 4.23 -13.21 -4.35
C ARG A 254 4.71 -14.65 -4.61
N LYS A 255 3.82 -15.54 -5.06
CA LYS A 255 4.09 -16.99 -5.23
C LYS A 255 4.54 -17.39 -6.63
N ILE A 256 4.68 -16.43 -7.54
CA ILE A 256 5.03 -16.72 -8.92
C ILE A 256 6.49 -17.18 -9.01
N GLY A 257 6.70 -18.36 -9.60
CA GLY A 257 8.03 -18.92 -9.79
C GLY A 257 8.93 -18.03 -10.65
N ALA A 258 10.23 -18.11 -10.42
CA ALA A 258 11.26 -17.31 -11.11
C ALA A 258 11.12 -17.29 -12.64
N LYS A 259 10.81 -18.43 -13.26
CA LYS A 259 10.67 -18.56 -14.72
C LYS A 259 9.49 -17.75 -15.27
N HIS A 260 8.35 -17.80 -14.59
CA HIS A 260 7.17 -17.03 -14.99
C HIS A 260 7.40 -15.53 -14.79
N TYR A 261 8.07 -15.14 -13.71
CA TYR A 261 8.45 -13.74 -13.48
C TYR A 261 9.35 -13.18 -14.59
N MET A 262 10.37 -13.93 -15.03
CA MET A 262 11.23 -13.52 -16.15
C MET A 262 10.47 -13.44 -17.47
N ASN A 263 9.49 -14.32 -17.68
CA ASN A 263 8.63 -14.26 -18.87
C ASN A 263 7.75 -13.00 -18.87
N LEU A 264 7.15 -12.66 -17.72
CA LEU A 264 6.39 -11.42 -17.57
C LEU A 264 7.26 -10.20 -17.89
N LEU A 265 8.47 -10.12 -17.33
CA LEU A 265 9.39 -9.03 -17.65
C LEU A 265 9.66 -8.94 -19.15
N LYS A 266 10.02 -10.05 -19.81
CA LYS A 266 10.26 -10.07 -21.27
C LYS A 266 9.07 -9.56 -22.06
N GLN A 267 7.86 -9.99 -21.71
CA GLN A 267 6.64 -9.52 -22.38
C GLN A 267 6.38 -8.05 -22.07
N THR A 268 6.58 -7.60 -20.83
CA THR A 268 6.44 -6.19 -20.48
C THR A 268 7.38 -5.30 -21.29
N LEU A 269 8.62 -5.74 -21.56
CA LEU A 269 9.53 -4.99 -22.42
C LEU A 269 9.01 -4.79 -23.85
N LEU A 270 8.21 -5.75 -24.36
CA LEU A 270 7.62 -5.68 -25.69
C LEU A 270 6.37 -4.80 -25.73
N TYR A 271 5.55 -4.84 -24.67
CA TYR A 271 4.26 -4.12 -24.63
C TYR A 271 4.35 -2.70 -24.06
N TYR A 272 5.23 -2.45 -23.09
CA TYR A 272 5.34 -1.14 -22.43
C TYR A 272 5.60 0.04 -23.39
N PRO A 273 6.38 -0.10 -24.49
CA PRO A 273 6.52 0.98 -25.47
C PRO A 273 5.20 1.59 -25.94
N ARG A 274 4.15 0.79 -26.13
CA ARG A 274 2.81 1.29 -26.52
C ARG A 274 2.28 2.31 -25.51
N TYR A 275 2.44 2.01 -24.23
CA TYR A 275 2.01 2.90 -23.16
C TYR A 275 2.93 4.13 -23.06
N ALA A 276 4.24 3.96 -23.21
CA ALA A 276 5.20 5.06 -23.21
C ALA A 276 4.92 6.06 -24.36
N ASP A 277 4.61 5.56 -25.55
CA ASP A 277 4.23 6.38 -26.72
C ASP A 277 2.92 7.12 -26.48
N TYR A 278 1.91 6.45 -25.91
CA TYR A 278 0.68 7.10 -25.49
C TYR A 278 0.94 8.25 -24.50
N LEU A 279 1.78 8.02 -23.48
CA LEU A 279 2.12 9.03 -22.49
C LEU A 279 2.83 10.25 -23.11
N LYS A 280 3.61 10.04 -24.17
CA LYS A 280 4.21 11.14 -24.94
C LYS A 280 3.11 12.00 -25.57
N THR A 281 2.18 11.40 -26.30
CA THR A 281 1.04 12.09 -26.92
C THR A 281 0.16 12.80 -25.87
N LEU A 282 -0.08 12.15 -24.72
CA LEU A 282 -0.84 12.74 -23.61
C LEU A 282 -0.19 14.01 -23.07
N ARG A 283 1.15 14.02 -22.94
CA ARG A 283 1.91 15.17 -22.47
C ARG A 283 1.98 16.28 -23.51
N GLU A 284 2.08 15.95 -24.79
CA GLU A 284 2.02 16.94 -25.87
C GLU A 284 0.72 17.75 -25.79
N LYS A 285 -0.42 17.11 -25.49
CA LYS A 285 -1.70 17.82 -25.25
C LYS A 285 -1.68 18.77 -24.05
N CYS A 286 -0.72 18.62 -23.12
CA CYS A 286 -0.62 19.49 -21.95
C CYS A 286 0.01 20.85 -22.27
N TYR A 287 0.84 20.91 -23.32
CA TYR A 287 1.47 22.14 -23.80
C TYR A 287 0.69 22.64 -25.02
N PRO A 288 -0.20 23.65 -24.88
CA PRO A 288 -0.83 24.23 -26.06
C PRO A 288 0.25 24.75 -27.02
N ALA A 289 0.00 24.59 -28.32
CA ALA A 289 0.78 25.20 -29.38
C ALA A 289 0.79 26.73 -29.27
#